data_AF-A0A2N7G808-F1
#
_entry.id   AF-A0A2N7G808-F1
#
_cell.length_a   1.000
_cell.length_b   1.000
_cell.length_c   1.000
_cell.angle_alpha   90.00
_cell.angle_beta   90.00
_cell.angle_gamma   90.00
#
_symmetry.space_group_name_H-M   'P 1'
#
loop_
_entity.id
_entity.type
_entity.pdbx_description
1 polymer ?
#
loop_
_entity_poly.entity_id
_entity_poly.type
_entity_poly.pdbx_seq_one_letter_code
_entity_poly.pdbx_strand_id
1 'polypeptide(L)'
;MCLFLTLSIGCTTTEYITEYKDRLVIPPAAYLTQCDQPFYEPPKTYGEAVTRDPVWFSAWRTCADQLDLIRRFYGFDVTPL
;
A
#
# COMPACT_ATOMS: atom_id res chain seq x y z
N MET A 1 -6.74 44.08 -58.65
CA MET A 1 -7.46 43.99 -57.36
C MET A 1 -7.79 42.53 -57.15
N CYS A 2 -6.90 41.77 -56.53
CA CYS A 2 -6.67 41.65 -55.09
C CYS A 2 -7.53 40.56 -54.45
N LEU A 3 -6.80 39.52 -54.01
CA LEU A 3 -7.09 38.56 -52.96
C LEU A 3 -8.07 37.42 -53.25
N PHE A 4 -7.48 36.34 -53.75
CA PHE A 4 -7.62 35.02 -53.14
C PHE A 4 -7.71 35.14 -51.61
N LEU A 5 -8.91 34.98 -51.07
CA LEU A 5 -9.13 34.73 -49.65
C LEU A 5 -9.62 33.28 -49.52
N THR A 6 -8.69 32.35 -49.76
CA THR A 6 -8.79 30.99 -49.22
C THR A 6 -8.77 31.14 -47.70
N LEU A 7 -9.95 31.12 -47.11
CA LEU A 7 -10.15 31.13 -45.67
C LEU A 7 -9.74 29.75 -45.13
N SER A 8 -8.43 29.49 -45.06
CA SER A 8 -7.90 28.40 -44.26
C SER A 8 -8.03 28.82 -42.80
N ILE A 9 -9.22 28.64 -42.22
CA ILE A 9 -9.40 28.59 -40.78
C ILE A 9 -8.67 27.32 -40.32
N GLY A 10 -7.36 27.45 -40.13
CA GLY A 10 -6.59 26.46 -39.40
C GLY A 10 -7.14 26.44 -37.99
N CYS A 11 -7.99 25.46 -37.70
CA CYS A 11 -8.32 25.09 -36.33
C CYS A 11 -7.03 24.52 -35.76
N THR A 12 -6.24 25.35 -35.06
CA THR A 12 -5.12 24.86 -34.28
C THR A 12 -5.71 24.15 -33.07
N THR A 13 -6.07 22.88 -33.25
CA THR A 13 -6.36 21.98 -32.15
C THR A 13 -5.05 21.76 -31.42
N THR A 14 -4.83 22.53 -30.35
CA THR A 14 -3.77 22.23 -29.40
C THR A 14 -4.15 20.90 -28.74
N GLU A 15 -3.63 19.79 -29.27
CA GLU A 15 -3.69 18.50 -28.59
C GLU A 15 -2.85 18.61 -27.32
N TYR A 16 -3.52 18.69 -26.18
CA TYR A 16 -2.88 18.47 -24.90
C TYR A 16 -2.77 16.97 -24.70
N ILE A 17 -1.59 16.40 -24.98
CA ILE A 17 -1.25 15.05 -24.55
C ILE A 17 -1.04 15.12 -23.04
N THR A 18 -2.10 14.86 -22.27
CA THR A 18 -1.97 14.63 -20.84
C THR A 18 -1.44 13.21 -20.67
N GLU A 19 -0.13 13.08 -20.43
CA GLU A 19 0.45 11.80 -20.03
C GLU A 19 -0.11 11.42 -18.66
N TYR A 20 -0.78 10.27 -18.59
CA TYR A 20 -1.22 9.70 -17.33
C TYR A 20 0.02 9.19 -16.58
N LYS A 21 0.41 9.89 -15.51
CA LYS A 21 1.43 9.39 -14.59
C LYS A 21 0.76 8.59 -13.49
N ASP A 22 0.89 7.27 -13.55
CA ASP A 22 0.49 6.42 -12.45
C ASP A 22 1.30 6.79 -11.20
N ARG A 23 0.62 7.37 -10.21
CA ARG A 23 1.22 7.72 -8.94
C ARG A 23 1.17 6.47 -8.06
N LEU A 24 2.30 5.78 -7.94
CA LEU A 24 2.43 4.66 -7.01
C LEU A 24 2.30 5.19 -5.56
N VAL A 25 1.15 4.95 -4.95
CA VAL A 25 0.91 5.28 -3.53
C VAL A 25 1.42 4.09 -2.72
N ILE A 26 2.53 4.25 -2.01
CA ILE A 26 3.17 3.22 -1.19
C ILE A 26 2.80 3.47 0.28
N PRO A 27 2.48 2.45 1.08
CA PRO A 27 2.23 2.63 2.51
C PRO A 27 3.49 3.17 3.21
N PRO A 28 3.33 3.81 4.38
CA PRO A 28 4.46 4.13 5.24
C PRO A 28 5.39 2.92 5.41
N ALA A 29 6.70 3.12 5.26
CA ALA A 29 7.69 2.04 5.35
C ALA A 29 7.62 1.28 6.69
N ALA A 30 7.15 1.94 7.74
CA ALA A 30 6.88 1.35 9.06
C ALA A 30 5.85 0.20 9.03
N TYR A 31 4.98 0.13 8.01
CA TYR A 31 4.02 -0.96 7.85
C TYR A 31 4.61 -2.14 7.06
N LEU A 32 5.69 -1.91 6.31
CA LEU A 32 6.35 -2.92 5.48
C LEU A 32 7.54 -3.59 6.20
N THR A 33 7.69 -3.36 7.50
CA THR A 33 8.68 -4.06 8.31
C THR A 33 8.26 -5.52 8.50
N GLN A 34 9.22 -6.44 8.41
CA GLN A 34 8.95 -7.85 8.68
C GLN A 34 8.51 -8.03 10.14
N CYS A 35 7.52 -8.90 10.36
CA CYS A 35 7.13 -9.28 11.72
C CYS A 35 8.22 -10.16 12.35
N ASP A 36 8.69 -9.76 13.53
CA ASP A 36 9.68 -10.52 14.27
C ASP A 36 9.00 -11.57 15.16
N GLN A 37 9.45 -12.82 15.03
CA GLN A 37 9.07 -13.89 15.96
C GLN A 37 10.04 -13.87 17.15
N PRO A 38 9.56 -13.71 18.39
CA PRO A 38 10.43 -13.60 19.56
C PRO A 38 11.18 -14.90 19.89
N PHE A 39 10.77 -16.02 19.29
CA PHE A 39 10.98 -17.36 19.82
C PHE A 39 10.95 -18.40 18.70
N TYR A 40 12.10 -18.94 18.29
CA TYR A 40 12.17 -19.92 17.18
C TYR A 40 12.09 -21.38 17.64
N GLU A 41 12.41 -21.65 18.91
CA GLU A 41 12.37 -22.99 19.48
C GLU A 41 11.16 -23.17 20.41
N PRO A 42 10.57 -24.38 20.49
CA PRO A 42 9.50 -24.67 21.44
C PRO A 42 10.01 -24.58 22.89
N PRO A 43 9.15 -24.20 23.86
CA PRO A 43 9.53 -24.21 25.27
C PRO A 43 9.79 -25.65 25.74
N LYS A 44 10.81 -25.83 26.58
CA LYS A 44 11.20 -27.15 27.11
C LYS A 44 10.36 -27.56 28.32
N THR A 45 9.74 -26.59 28.99
CA THR A 45 8.92 -26.80 30.18
C THR A 45 7.63 -26.00 30.14
N TYR A 46 6.62 -26.45 30.90
CA TYR A 46 5.37 -25.71 31.04
C TYR A 46 5.57 -24.32 31.66
N GLY A 47 6.43 -24.21 32.68
CA GLY A 47 6.73 -22.92 33.31
C GLY A 47 7.33 -21.92 32.33
N GLU A 48 8.21 -22.38 31.44
CA GLU A 48 8.76 -21.56 30.36
C GLU A 48 7.69 -21.18 29.32
N ALA A 49 6.75 -22.07 28.99
CA ALA A 49 5.64 -21.73 28.09
C ALA A 49 4.78 -20.60 28.67
N VAL A 50 4.42 -20.69 29.95
CA VAL A 50 3.61 -19.67 30.63
C VAL A 50 4.32 -18.32 30.71
N THR A 51 5.64 -18.30 30.91
CA THR A 51 6.40 -17.04 30.94
C THR A 51 6.56 -16.42 29.56
N ARG A 52 6.63 -17.24 28.50
CA ARG A 52 6.80 -16.81 27.10
C ARG A 52 5.49 -16.36 26.44
N ASP A 53 4.35 -16.87 26.89
CA ASP A 53 3.02 -16.59 26.35
C ASP A 53 2.70 -15.08 26.17
N PRO A 54 2.86 -14.20 27.18
CA PRO A 54 2.55 -12.77 27.02
C PRO A 54 3.48 -12.08 26.00
N VAL A 55 4.74 -12.52 25.91
CA VAL A 55 5.70 -11.98 24.94
C VAL A 55 5.33 -12.41 23.53
N TRP A 56 4.96 -13.68 23.35
CA TRP A 56 4.49 -14.18 22.06
C TRP A 56 3.21 -13.47 21.61
N PHE A 57 2.24 -13.31 22.51
CA PHE A 57 0.97 -12.67 22.21
C PHE A 57 1.12 -11.18 21.84
N SER A 58 2.01 -10.45 22.51
CA SER A 58 2.27 -9.05 22.18
C SER A 58 2.95 -8.87 20.82
N ALA A 59 3.92 -9.74 20.49
CA ALA A 59 4.54 -9.76 19.16
C ALA A 59 3.53 -10.10 18.05
N TRP A 60 2.71 -11.13 18.29
CA TRP A 60 1.64 -11.53 17.36
C TRP A 60 0.64 -10.39 17.12
N ARG A 61 0.17 -9.74 18.19
CA ARG A 61 -0.77 -8.60 18.08
C ARG A 61 -0.18 -7.47 17.26
N THR A 62 1.07 -7.09 17.54
CA THR A 62 1.76 -6.01 16.81
C THR A 62 1.84 -6.32 15.32
N CYS A 63 2.17 -7.57 14.96
CA CYS A 63 2.19 -8.02 13.58
C CYS A 63 0.79 -7.96 12.93
N ALA A 64 -0.24 -8.41 13.64
CA ALA A 64 -1.62 -8.37 13.14
C ALA A 64 -2.08 -6.92 12.86
N ASP A 65 -1.80 -6.00 13.79
CA ASP A 65 -2.13 -4.58 13.64
C ASP A 65 -1.43 -3.96 12.39
N GLN A 66 -0.18 -4.34 12.12
CA GLN A 66 0.53 -3.91 10.91
C GLN A 66 -0.14 -4.42 9.63
N LEU A 67 -0.52 -5.70 9.59
CA LEU A 67 -1.20 -6.28 8.42
C LEU A 67 -2.55 -5.59 8.16
N ASP A 68 -3.29 -5.25 9.20
CA ASP A 68 -4.56 -4.54 9.07
C ASP A 68 -4.38 -3.11 8.55
N LEU A 69 -3.32 -2.42 8.96
CA LEU A 69 -2.97 -1.10 8.41
C LEU A 69 -2.60 -1.18 6.92
N ILE A 70 -1.90 -2.23 6.49
CA ILE A 70 -1.59 -2.46 5.07
C ILE A 70 -2.86 -2.74 4.27
N ARG A 71 -3.76 -3.59 4.79
CA ARG A 71 -5.03 -3.90 4.13
C ARG A 71 -5.90 -2.67 3.95
N ARG A 72 -6.02 -1.85 5.02
CA ARG A 72 -6.68 -0.53 4.98
C ARG A 72 -6.11 0.37 3.92
N PHE A 73 -4.79 0.46 3.85
CA PHE A 73 -4.10 1.32 2.89
C PHE A 73 -4.43 0.94 1.43
N TYR A 74 -4.48 -0.36 1.12
CA TYR A 74 -4.82 -0.85 -0.21
C TYR A 74 -6.33 -1.02 -0.46
N GLY A 75 -7.19 -0.73 0.52
CA GLY A 75 -8.63 -0.87 0.39
C GLY A 75 -9.09 -2.33 0.28
N PHE A 76 -8.35 -3.28 0.85
CA PHE A 76 -8.79 -4.70 0.87
C PHE A 76 -9.91 -4.97 1.88
N ASP A 77 -10.25 -4.00 2.73
CA ASP A 77 -11.27 -4.16 3.77
C ASP A 77 -12.72 -4.05 3.22
N VAL A 78 -12.88 -3.64 1.96
CA VAL A 78 -14.20 -3.37 1.34
C VAL A 78 -14.68 -4.47 0.39
N THR A 79 -14.01 -5.62 0.32
CA THR A 79 -14.54 -6.77 -0.44
C THR A 79 -15.57 -7.55 0.40
N PRO A 80 -16.86 -7.60 0.00
CA PRO A 80 -17.80 -8.54 0.59
C PRO A 80 -17.40 -9.97 0.18
N LEU A 81 -17.37 -10.88 1.15
CA LEU A 81 -17.22 -12.33 0.97
C LEU A 81 -18.39 -12.92 0.16
#